data_AF-A0A4P5VTI6-F1
#
_entry.id   AF-A0A4P5VTI6-F1
#
_cell.length_a   1.000
_cell.length_b   1.000
_cell.length_c   1.000
_cell.angle_alpha   90.00
_cell.angle_beta   90.00
_cell.angle_gamma   90.00
#
_symmetry.space_group_name_H-M   'P 1'
#
loop_
_entity.id
_entity.type
_entity.pdbx_description
1 polymer ?
#
loop_
_entity_poly.entity_id
_entity_poly.type
_entity_poly.pdbx_seq_one_letter_code
_entity_poly.pdbx_strand_id
1 'polypeptide(L)'
;MILSPLLLLGALGCGNVSNDIFDDDVDFAAALPEESRQTLSFSDDTTDEAGRGLGERADLVELSVAVAGGVNAYVFAVLGVVDAAIELPPSERTEDTRRWGPHTGECGVDFTLLMSRSAGVYDWSVSGHAAGTEDAVLLYGTHFAGTSVAAGDGRFVWDHSRWNEWCAGTETGLVEVAYDNRDGVDLVVGVNGWTTTSGDVEDWTYAYRRTGSLGDFQYRTVTDLEGDGSEELANVAVRDRWIPGEGGRSDATVTGGAFGEDPWVWSQCWGPTGRLLWQEDSLAITEQVGVAAACAFTDVAGVDRI
;
A
#
# COMPACT_ATOMS: atom_id res chain seq x y z
N MET A 1 24.95 -20.68 76.55
CA MET A 1 23.75 -20.61 75.69
C MET A 1 23.87 -19.37 74.83
N ILE A 2 24.28 -19.54 73.58
CA ILE A 2 24.43 -18.46 72.60
C ILE A 2 23.37 -18.73 71.52
N LEU A 3 22.41 -17.82 71.37
CA LEU A 3 21.39 -17.88 70.33
C LEU A 3 22.00 -17.43 68.99
N SER A 4 21.99 -18.31 67.99
CA SER A 4 22.23 -17.96 66.58
C SER A 4 20.96 -17.36 65.96
N PRO A 5 21.02 -16.21 65.27
CA PRO A 5 19.92 -15.73 64.45
C PRO A 5 19.92 -16.47 63.10
N LEU A 6 18.81 -17.15 62.82
CA LEU A 6 18.49 -17.75 61.53
C LEU A 6 18.28 -16.62 60.50
N LEU A 7 19.20 -16.49 59.55
CA LEU A 7 19.03 -15.66 58.36
C LEU A 7 18.08 -16.39 57.40
N LEU A 8 16.84 -15.91 57.27
CA LEU A 8 15.94 -16.30 56.17
C LEU A 8 16.36 -15.51 54.92
N LEU A 9 17.16 -16.12 54.05
CA LEU A 9 17.32 -15.69 52.66
C LEU A 9 16.03 -16.08 51.91
N GLY A 10 15.17 -15.10 51.64
CA GLY A 10 14.06 -15.26 50.71
C GLY A 10 14.59 -15.46 49.30
N ALA A 11 14.44 -16.67 48.77
CA ALA A 11 14.61 -16.95 47.35
C ALA A 11 13.46 -16.29 46.59
N LEU A 12 13.63 -15.01 46.22
CA LEU A 12 12.87 -14.43 45.11
C LEU A 12 13.32 -15.17 43.86
N GLY A 13 12.42 -16.00 43.32
CA GLY A 13 12.65 -16.68 42.06
C GLY A 13 12.85 -15.64 40.97
N CYS A 14 14.08 -15.48 40.50
CA CYS A 14 14.37 -14.86 39.21
C CYS A 14 13.76 -15.75 38.14
N GLY A 15 12.46 -15.56 37.84
CA GLY A 15 11.87 -16.06 36.60
C GLY A 15 12.64 -15.49 35.42
N ASN A 16 12.62 -16.20 34.29
CA ASN A 16 13.33 -15.89 33.04
C ASN A 16 12.84 -14.60 32.33
N VAL A 17 12.49 -13.55 33.07
CA VAL A 17 12.08 -12.22 32.57
C VAL A 17 13.11 -11.63 31.59
N SER A 18 14.36 -12.10 31.65
CA SER A 18 15.44 -11.65 30.76
C SER A 18 15.25 -12.05 29.29
N ASN A 19 14.54 -13.12 28.96
CA ASN A 19 14.40 -13.56 27.56
C ASN A 19 13.03 -13.19 26.97
N ASP A 20 11.97 -13.28 27.77
CA ASP A 20 10.60 -13.01 27.33
C ASP A 20 10.46 -11.59 26.72
N ILE A 21 11.19 -10.60 27.24
CA ILE A 21 11.13 -9.22 26.72
C ILE A 21 11.72 -9.07 25.31
N PHE A 22 12.69 -9.91 24.94
CA PHE A 22 13.29 -9.91 23.60
C PHE A 22 12.46 -10.74 22.62
N ASP A 23 11.80 -11.79 23.11
CA ASP A 23 10.84 -12.55 22.31
C ASP A 23 9.63 -11.67 21.95
N ASP A 24 9.18 -10.81 22.87
CA ASP A 24 8.12 -9.83 22.62
C ASP A 24 8.49 -8.78 21.55
N ASP A 25 9.77 -8.43 21.36
CA ASP A 25 10.19 -7.47 20.32
C ASP A 25 9.76 -7.96 18.92
N VAL A 26 9.71 -9.28 18.71
CA VAL A 26 9.25 -9.91 17.46
C VAL A 26 7.77 -9.65 17.22
N ASP A 27 6.93 -9.74 18.25
CA ASP A 27 5.50 -9.47 18.13
C ASP A 27 5.23 -7.99 17.84
N PHE A 28 5.93 -7.07 18.50
CA PHE A 28 5.79 -5.63 18.20
C PHE A 28 6.23 -5.31 16.78
N ALA A 29 7.34 -5.88 16.30
CA ALA A 29 7.78 -5.70 14.91
C ALA A 29 6.79 -6.34 13.91
N ALA A 30 6.26 -7.53 14.21
CA ALA A 30 5.32 -8.23 13.35
C ALA A 30 3.96 -7.53 13.20
N ALA A 31 3.62 -6.61 14.12
CA ALA A 31 2.41 -5.80 14.04
C ALA A 31 2.51 -4.61 13.08
N LEU A 32 3.73 -4.25 12.64
CA LEU A 32 3.93 -3.19 11.67
C LEU A 32 3.59 -3.68 10.26
N PRO A 33 3.04 -2.80 9.40
CA PRO A 33 2.94 -3.10 7.98
C PRO A 33 4.33 -3.32 7.38
N GLU A 34 4.45 -4.24 6.43
CA GLU A 34 5.69 -4.60 5.74
C GLU A 34 5.47 -4.58 4.22
N GLU A 35 6.44 -4.10 3.46
CA GLU A 35 6.32 -3.93 2.00
C GLU A 35 5.77 -5.18 1.30
N SER A 36 6.28 -6.36 1.66
CA SER A 36 5.89 -7.64 1.02
C SER A 36 4.42 -8.01 1.19
N ARG A 37 3.75 -7.51 2.23
CA ARG A 37 2.31 -7.72 2.49
C ARG A 37 1.44 -6.61 1.91
N GLN A 38 2.00 -5.41 1.73
CA GLN A 38 1.33 -4.26 1.13
C GLN A 38 1.73 -4.03 -0.34
N THR A 39 2.19 -5.08 -1.03
CA THR A 39 2.52 -5.02 -2.46
C THR A 39 1.28 -5.31 -3.31
N LEU A 40 0.92 -4.39 -4.20
CA LEU A 40 0.01 -4.62 -5.30
C LEU A 40 0.76 -5.44 -6.37
N SER A 41 0.62 -6.77 -6.34
CA SER A 41 1.13 -7.62 -7.44
C SER A 41 0.05 -7.74 -8.51
N PHE A 42 0.33 -7.16 -9.68
CA PHE A 42 -0.43 -7.37 -10.90
C PHE A 42 0.22 -8.50 -11.69
N SER A 43 -0.47 -9.64 -11.82
CA SER A 43 -0.07 -10.86 -12.54
C SER A 43 1.45 -11.06 -12.69
N ASP A 44 2.05 -11.91 -11.83
CA ASP A 44 3.50 -12.15 -11.75
C ASP A 44 4.19 -12.45 -13.11
N ASP A 45 3.46 -12.99 -14.10
CA ASP A 45 3.97 -13.29 -15.45
C ASP A 45 3.92 -12.11 -16.45
N THR A 46 3.29 -10.99 -16.10
CA THR A 46 3.14 -9.83 -17.02
C THR A 46 4.32 -8.87 -16.96
N THR A 47 5.20 -8.96 -15.96
CA THR A 47 6.41 -8.14 -15.87
C THR A 47 7.59 -8.71 -16.63
N ASP A 48 7.49 -9.94 -17.13
CA ASP A 48 8.60 -10.65 -17.78
C ASP A 48 8.98 -10.03 -19.13
N GLU A 49 10.28 -9.76 -19.33
CA GLU A 49 10.84 -9.21 -20.58
C GLU A 49 10.54 -10.11 -21.80
N ALA A 50 10.33 -11.41 -21.57
CA ALA A 50 9.94 -12.37 -22.60
C ALA A 50 8.60 -12.03 -23.28
N GLY A 51 7.72 -11.26 -22.60
CA GLY A 51 6.47 -10.77 -23.16
C GLY A 51 6.63 -9.60 -24.14
N ARG A 52 7.71 -8.82 -24.05
CA ARG A 52 7.95 -7.62 -24.89
C ARG A 52 8.30 -7.96 -26.35
N GLY A 53 8.64 -9.22 -26.64
CA GLY A 53 9.17 -9.63 -27.94
C GLY A 53 8.18 -10.21 -28.95
N LEU A 54 6.94 -10.56 -28.57
CA LEU A 54 5.96 -11.11 -29.53
C LEU A 54 4.54 -10.57 -29.23
N GLY A 55 3.91 -9.84 -30.15
CA GLY A 55 2.53 -9.35 -30.02
C GLY A 55 2.33 -8.10 -29.14
N GLU A 56 1.18 -7.44 -29.31
CA GLU A 56 0.77 -6.24 -28.58
C GLU A 56 0.14 -6.61 -27.22
N ARG A 57 0.52 -5.88 -26.17
CA ARG A 57 -0.07 -6.02 -24.83
C ARG A 57 -1.42 -5.29 -24.79
N ALA A 58 -2.28 -5.68 -23.86
CA ALA A 58 -3.51 -4.94 -23.62
C ALA A 58 -3.17 -3.59 -22.98
N ASP A 59 -3.60 -2.47 -23.57
CA ASP A 59 -3.29 -1.12 -23.09
C ASP A 59 -3.74 -0.88 -21.63
N LEU A 60 -4.94 -1.35 -21.26
CA LEU A 60 -5.46 -1.25 -19.89
C LEU A 60 -4.62 -2.05 -18.90
N VAL A 61 -3.99 -3.15 -19.34
CA VAL A 61 -3.02 -3.87 -18.50
C VAL A 61 -1.76 -3.03 -18.30
N GLU A 62 -1.24 -2.39 -19.34
CA GLU A 62 -0.04 -1.55 -19.23
C GLU A 62 -0.30 -0.35 -18.31
N LEU A 63 -1.45 0.31 -18.46
CA LEU A 63 -1.89 1.39 -17.57
C LEU A 63 -1.95 0.91 -16.12
N SER A 64 -2.60 -0.22 -15.87
CA SER A 64 -2.78 -0.76 -14.53
C SER A 64 -1.47 -1.19 -13.87
N VAL A 65 -0.53 -1.74 -14.64
CA VAL A 65 0.83 -2.04 -14.16
C VAL A 65 1.58 -0.75 -13.80
N ALA A 66 1.47 0.30 -14.62
CA ALA A 66 2.10 1.59 -14.32
C ALA A 66 1.51 2.22 -13.05
N VAL A 67 0.17 2.22 -12.91
CA VAL A 67 -0.51 2.72 -11.71
C VAL A 67 -0.10 1.92 -10.47
N ALA A 68 -0.15 0.58 -10.52
CA ALA A 68 0.24 -0.27 -9.40
C ALA A 68 1.71 -0.05 -9.01
N GLY A 69 2.61 0.11 -9.99
CA GLY A 69 4.01 0.43 -9.76
C GLY A 69 4.20 1.76 -9.03
N GLY A 70 3.47 2.81 -9.42
CA GLY A 70 3.50 4.11 -8.74
C GLY A 70 3.00 4.03 -7.30
N VAL A 71 1.86 3.37 -7.07
CA VAL A 71 1.29 3.16 -5.73
C VAL A 71 2.26 2.37 -4.84
N ASN A 72 2.82 1.26 -5.35
CA ASN A 72 3.82 0.46 -4.63
C ASN A 72 5.05 1.29 -4.25
N ALA A 73 5.62 2.04 -5.20
CA ALA A 73 6.80 2.87 -4.94
C ALA A 73 6.54 3.88 -3.82
N TYR A 74 5.34 4.48 -3.79
CA TYR A 74 4.95 5.40 -2.72
C TYR A 74 4.78 4.69 -1.37
N VAL A 75 4.01 3.60 -1.33
CA VAL A 75 3.78 2.83 -0.09
C VAL A 75 5.11 2.32 0.47
N PHE A 76 6.01 1.83 -0.37
CA PHE A 76 7.34 1.36 0.04
C PHE A 76 8.21 2.49 0.57
N ALA A 77 8.19 3.68 -0.07
CA ALA A 77 8.91 4.82 0.48
C ALA A 77 8.43 5.19 1.90
N VAL A 78 7.12 5.13 2.15
CA VAL A 78 6.54 5.38 3.49
C VAL A 78 6.92 4.27 4.48
N LEU A 79 6.79 3.00 4.09
CA LEU A 79 7.11 1.85 4.95
C LEU A 79 8.61 1.72 5.20
N GLY A 80 9.46 2.15 4.27
CA GLY A 80 10.91 2.19 4.45
C GLY A 80 11.36 3.03 5.65
N VAL A 81 10.58 4.06 6.04
CA VAL A 81 10.84 4.83 7.28
C VAL A 81 10.59 3.97 8.53
N VAL A 82 9.54 3.15 8.51
CA VAL A 82 9.21 2.22 9.59
C VAL A 82 10.28 1.13 9.68
N ASP A 83 10.64 0.54 8.54
CA ASP A 83 11.65 -0.50 8.44
C ASP A 83 13.01 0.00 8.96
N ALA A 84 13.44 1.18 8.52
CA ALA A 84 14.67 1.81 8.99
C ALA A 84 14.66 2.06 10.51
N ALA A 85 13.50 2.42 11.09
CA ALA A 85 13.39 2.61 12.53
C ALA A 85 13.56 1.30 13.32
N ILE A 86 13.10 0.18 12.79
CA ILE A 86 13.16 -1.13 13.47
C ILE A 86 14.40 -1.97 13.15
N GLU A 87 15.28 -1.49 12.26
CA GLU A 87 16.59 -2.15 11.98
C GLU A 87 17.45 -2.29 13.24
N LEU A 88 17.32 -1.34 14.18
CA LEU A 88 17.99 -1.38 15.47
C LEU A 88 17.02 -1.84 16.57
N PRO A 89 17.50 -2.51 17.63
CA PRO A 89 16.63 -2.86 18.75
C PRO A 89 16.00 -1.62 19.40
N PRO A 90 14.78 -1.74 19.98
CA PRO A 90 14.15 -0.64 20.71
C PRO A 90 15.10 0.02 21.72
N SER A 91 15.08 1.36 21.79
CA SER A 91 15.84 2.14 22.77
C SER A 91 15.19 2.11 24.15
N GLU A 92 13.87 2.00 24.21
CA GLU A 92 13.09 1.84 25.45
C GLU A 92 12.09 0.68 25.32
N ARG A 93 11.89 -0.04 26.44
CA ARG A 93 10.95 -1.17 26.53
C ARG A 93 10.17 -1.09 27.83
N THR A 94 8.87 -1.35 27.74
CA THR A 94 8.02 -1.69 28.90
C THR A 94 7.28 -3.00 28.61
N GLU A 95 6.32 -3.40 29.44
CA GLU A 95 5.47 -4.56 29.15
C GLU A 95 4.64 -4.36 27.87
N ASP A 96 4.11 -3.16 27.68
CA ASP A 96 3.12 -2.84 26.64
C ASP A 96 3.60 -1.78 25.65
N THR A 97 4.83 -1.29 25.77
CA THR A 97 5.36 -0.26 24.86
C THR A 97 6.75 -0.57 24.36
N ARG A 98 7.01 -0.09 23.13
CA ARG A 98 8.32 -0.08 22.50
C ARG A 98 8.58 1.29 21.90
N ARG A 99 9.82 1.74 22.02
CA ARG A 99 10.33 2.96 21.38
C ARG A 99 11.57 2.62 20.59
N TRP A 100 11.62 3.03 19.34
CA TRP A 100 12.82 3.00 18.51
C TRP A 100 13.28 4.42 18.22
N GLY A 101 14.59 4.64 18.32
CA GLY A 101 15.22 5.93 18.07
C GLY A 101 15.50 6.76 19.33
N PRO A 102 15.90 8.03 19.15
CA PRO A 102 15.84 8.77 17.88
C PRO A 102 16.83 8.25 16.82
N HIS A 103 16.44 8.33 15.54
CA HIS A 103 17.28 8.04 14.38
C HIS A 103 17.34 9.27 13.48
N THR A 104 18.53 9.74 13.14
CA THR A 104 18.68 10.81 12.15
C THR A 104 18.47 10.21 10.76
N GLY A 105 17.37 10.57 10.11
CA GLY A 105 17.10 10.17 8.73
C GLY A 105 17.58 11.22 7.72
N GLU A 106 16.99 11.19 6.54
CA GLU A 106 17.32 12.13 5.48
C GLU A 106 16.97 13.57 5.86
N CYS A 107 17.61 14.53 5.19
CA CYS A 107 17.43 15.97 5.41
C CYS A 107 17.71 16.46 6.85
N GLY A 108 18.29 15.61 7.71
CA GLY A 108 18.65 15.96 9.09
C GLY A 108 17.47 15.97 10.07
N VAL A 109 16.39 15.27 9.74
CA VAL A 109 15.25 15.07 10.63
C VAL A 109 15.49 13.87 11.53
N ASP A 110 15.29 14.02 12.83
CA ASP A 110 15.35 12.92 13.79
C ASP A 110 13.97 12.28 13.95
N PHE A 111 13.87 10.97 13.74
CA PHE A 111 12.63 10.20 13.83
C PHE A 111 12.60 9.29 15.06
N THR A 112 11.43 9.15 15.67
CA THR A 112 11.15 8.19 16.73
C THR A 112 9.90 7.40 16.36
N LEU A 113 9.98 6.07 16.39
CA LEU A 113 8.81 5.19 16.34
C LEU A 113 8.39 4.86 17.77
N LEU A 114 7.13 5.12 18.11
CA LEU A 114 6.51 4.71 19.36
C LEU A 114 5.39 3.73 19.05
N MET A 115 5.33 2.62 19.80
CA MET A 115 4.25 1.66 19.71
C MET A 115 3.74 1.29 21.10
N SER A 116 2.42 1.15 21.21
CA SER A 116 1.73 0.60 22.37
C SER A 116 0.85 -0.59 21.98
N ARG A 117 0.81 -1.60 22.84
CA ARG A 117 0.03 -2.83 22.69
C ARG A 117 -1.05 -2.91 23.76
N SER A 118 -2.28 -3.24 23.39
CA SER A 118 -3.36 -3.53 24.33
C SER A 118 -4.37 -4.49 23.71
N ALA A 119 -4.59 -5.65 24.35
CA ALA A 119 -5.58 -6.64 23.93
C ALA A 119 -5.50 -7.05 22.43
N GLY A 120 -4.28 -7.20 21.90
CA GLY A 120 -4.06 -7.55 20.49
C GLY A 120 -4.17 -6.37 19.50
N VAL A 121 -4.37 -5.16 20.01
CA VAL A 121 -4.33 -3.90 19.25
C VAL A 121 -2.96 -3.27 19.41
N TYR A 122 -2.37 -2.84 18.31
CA TYR A 122 -1.07 -2.18 18.25
C TYR A 122 -1.27 -0.80 17.63
N ASP A 123 -1.20 0.22 18.46
CA ASP A 123 -1.21 1.62 18.03
C ASP A 123 0.23 2.11 17.93
N TRP A 124 0.58 2.72 16.81
CA TRP A 124 1.94 3.16 16.53
C TRP A 124 2.00 4.49 15.81
N SER A 125 3.11 5.19 15.99
CA SER A 125 3.36 6.47 15.33
C SER A 125 4.85 6.71 15.13
N VAL A 126 5.21 7.25 13.97
CA VAL A 126 6.51 7.87 13.71
C VAL A 126 6.36 9.38 13.85
N SER A 127 7.06 9.95 14.83
CA SER A 127 7.22 11.39 14.97
C SER A 127 8.59 11.82 14.48
N GLY A 128 8.67 12.99 13.86
CA GLY A 128 9.93 13.61 13.47
C GLY A 128 10.16 14.96 14.16
N HIS A 129 11.44 15.36 14.17
CA HIS A 129 11.90 16.66 14.66
C HIS A 129 12.99 17.20 13.74
N ALA A 130 12.78 18.38 13.16
CA ALA A 130 13.81 19.13 12.46
C ALA A 130 14.41 20.21 13.37
N ALA A 131 15.67 20.59 13.13
CA ALA A 131 16.34 21.57 13.96
C ALA A 131 15.57 22.92 14.03
N GLY A 132 15.09 23.26 15.22
CA GLY A 132 14.34 24.50 15.46
C GLY A 132 12.84 24.43 15.18
N THR A 133 12.29 23.24 14.92
CA THR A 133 10.84 23.01 14.81
C THR A 133 10.29 22.33 16.07
N GLU A 134 8.97 22.22 16.17
CA GLU A 134 8.33 21.34 17.15
C GLU A 134 8.28 19.91 16.62
N ASP A 135 8.12 18.94 17.52
CA ASP A 135 7.89 17.54 17.15
C ASP A 135 6.52 17.41 16.45
N ALA A 136 6.46 16.65 15.36
CA ALA A 136 5.20 16.35 14.70
C ALA A 136 5.11 14.87 14.33
N VAL A 137 3.89 14.33 14.38
CA VAL A 137 3.58 12.98 13.88
C VAL A 137 3.51 13.02 12.36
N LEU A 138 4.27 12.15 11.71
CA LEU A 138 4.30 12.01 10.24
C LEU A 138 3.50 10.82 9.76
N LEU A 139 3.61 9.72 10.49
CA LEU A 139 3.02 8.45 10.16
C LEU A 139 2.38 7.89 11.42
N TYR A 140 1.17 7.40 11.32
CA TYR A 140 0.53 6.73 12.45
C TYR A 140 -0.43 5.68 11.96
N GLY A 141 -0.64 4.66 12.78
CA GLY A 141 -1.51 3.56 12.41
C GLY A 141 -1.99 2.75 13.60
N THR A 142 -2.95 1.89 13.30
CA THR A 142 -3.50 0.92 14.23
C THR A 142 -3.53 -0.43 13.52
N HIS A 143 -3.09 -1.47 14.20
CA HIS A 143 -3.12 -2.84 13.74
C HIS A 143 -3.84 -3.74 14.73
N PHE A 144 -4.73 -4.59 14.22
CA PHE A 144 -5.49 -5.58 14.96
C PHE A 144 -4.95 -6.97 14.61
N ALA A 145 -4.26 -7.61 15.55
CA ALA A 145 -3.73 -8.95 15.38
C ALA A 145 -4.85 -9.96 15.07
N GLY A 146 -4.59 -10.90 14.17
CA GLY A 146 -5.53 -11.97 13.81
C GLY A 146 -5.10 -13.32 14.36
N THR A 147 -4.97 -14.32 13.46
CA THR A 147 -4.55 -15.68 13.85
C THR A 147 -3.07 -15.75 14.26
N SER A 148 -2.28 -14.82 13.74
CA SER A 148 -0.97 -14.41 14.24
C SER A 148 -0.95 -12.89 14.36
N VAL A 149 0.09 -12.31 14.98
CA VAL A 149 0.23 -10.85 15.01
C VAL A 149 0.25 -10.30 13.59
N ALA A 150 1.14 -10.80 12.73
CA ALA A 150 1.24 -10.36 11.33
C ALA A 150 -0.04 -10.58 10.48
N ALA A 151 -0.80 -11.65 10.73
CA ALA A 151 -1.99 -12.02 9.97
C ALA A 151 -3.24 -11.30 10.49
N GLY A 152 -3.19 -9.97 10.55
CA GLY A 152 -4.24 -9.10 11.04
C GLY A 152 -4.78 -8.13 10.00
N ASP A 153 -5.54 -7.15 10.47
CA ASP A 153 -6.02 -6.01 9.68
C ASP A 153 -5.56 -4.69 10.32
N GLY A 154 -5.62 -3.60 9.59
CA GLY A 154 -5.19 -2.32 10.13
C GLY A 154 -5.29 -1.18 9.15
N ARG A 155 -4.80 -0.04 9.59
CA ARG A 155 -4.66 1.15 8.76
C ARG A 155 -3.49 1.99 9.20
N PHE A 156 -2.93 2.76 8.29
CA PHE A 156 -1.98 3.81 8.60
C PHE A 156 -2.21 5.05 7.73
N VAL A 157 -1.79 6.20 8.24
CA VAL A 157 -1.91 7.50 7.59
C VAL A 157 -0.56 8.17 7.58
N TRP A 158 -0.14 8.60 6.39
CA TRP A 158 1.03 9.45 6.16
C TRP A 158 0.59 10.89 5.91
N ASP A 159 1.13 11.84 6.68
CA ASP A 159 0.97 13.28 6.46
C ASP A 159 2.18 13.82 5.67
N HIS A 160 2.01 13.91 4.36
CA HIS A 160 3.06 14.33 3.45
C HIS A 160 3.40 15.82 3.60
N SER A 161 2.43 16.62 4.05
CA SER A 161 2.61 18.05 4.29
C SER A 161 3.70 18.31 5.33
N ARG A 162 3.70 17.51 6.41
CA ARG A 162 4.67 17.62 7.50
C ARG A 162 6.08 17.21 7.09
N TRP A 163 6.18 16.16 6.27
CA TRP A 163 7.48 15.75 5.71
C TRP A 163 8.10 16.89 4.87
N ASN A 164 7.29 17.52 4.03
CA ASN A 164 7.78 18.55 3.11
C ASN A 164 8.11 19.88 3.81
N GLU A 165 7.51 20.19 4.96
CA GLU A 165 7.96 21.29 5.83
C GLU A 165 9.44 21.17 6.21
N TRP A 166 9.97 19.93 6.31
CA TRP A 166 11.33 19.68 6.75
C TRP A 166 12.30 19.37 5.61
N CYS A 167 11.84 18.64 4.59
CA CYS A 167 12.66 18.17 3.48
C CYS A 167 12.61 19.07 2.23
N ALA A 168 11.95 20.23 2.32
CA ALA A 168 11.79 21.22 1.25
C ALA A 168 11.11 20.67 -0.02
N GLY A 169 10.18 19.73 0.15
CA GLY A 169 9.28 19.31 -0.92
C GLY A 169 8.14 20.29 -1.14
N THR A 170 7.40 20.12 -2.25
CA THR A 170 6.28 21.00 -2.62
C THR A 170 4.93 20.31 -2.55
N GLU A 171 4.92 18.99 -2.47
CA GLU A 171 3.71 18.20 -2.42
C GLU A 171 3.08 18.27 -1.02
N THR A 172 1.77 18.18 -0.91
CA THR A 172 1.10 18.11 0.41
C THR A 172 -0.07 17.15 0.30
N GLY A 173 -0.68 16.78 1.43
CA GLY A 173 -1.82 15.88 1.45
C GLY A 173 -1.64 14.71 2.41
N LEU A 174 -2.70 13.90 2.51
CA LEU A 174 -2.76 12.72 3.37
C LEU A 174 -2.88 11.47 2.51
N VAL A 175 -2.10 10.45 2.85
CA VAL A 175 -2.26 9.11 2.29
C VAL A 175 -2.69 8.17 3.39
N GLU A 176 -3.88 7.61 3.25
CA GLU A 176 -4.43 6.58 4.13
C GLU A 176 -4.37 5.23 3.42
N VAL A 177 -3.83 4.23 4.11
CA VAL A 177 -3.76 2.86 3.64
C VAL A 177 -4.48 1.98 4.65
N ALA A 178 -5.55 1.33 4.23
CA ALA A 178 -6.23 0.29 4.99
C ALA A 178 -5.89 -1.08 4.41
N TYR A 179 -5.66 -2.07 5.26
CA TYR A 179 -5.31 -3.42 4.83
C TYR A 179 -5.99 -4.50 5.68
N ASP A 180 -6.19 -5.67 5.09
CA ASP A 180 -6.61 -6.90 5.74
C ASP A 180 -5.82 -8.09 5.17
N ASN A 181 -5.00 -8.70 6.02
CA ASN A 181 -4.11 -9.81 5.67
C ASN A 181 -4.61 -11.16 6.22
N ARG A 182 -5.85 -11.23 6.72
CA ARG A 182 -6.38 -12.45 7.37
C ARG A 182 -6.72 -13.54 6.37
N ASP A 183 -7.10 -13.18 5.15
CA ASP A 183 -7.47 -14.10 4.06
C ASP A 183 -6.93 -13.62 2.70
N GLY A 184 -5.61 -13.60 2.59
CA GLY A 184 -4.90 -13.09 1.42
C GLY A 184 -4.39 -11.66 1.64
N VAL A 185 -4.47 -10.83 0.61
CA VAL A 185 -4.11 -9.41 0.69
C VAL A 185 -5.31 -8.60 0.24
N ASP A 186 -5.81 -7.74 1.11
CA ASP A 186 -6.81 -6.75 0.77
C ASP A 186 -6.27 -5.37 1.17
N LEU A 187 -6.21 -4.43 0.23
CA LEU A 187 -5.62 -3.11 0.39
C LEU A 187 -6.54 -2.04 -0.21
N VAL A 188 -6.72 -0.93 0.50
CA VAL A 188 -7.32 0.29 -0.02
C VAL A 188 -6.38 1.44 0.28
N VAL A 189 -5.99 2.17 -0.76
CA VAL A 189 -5.14 3.36 -0.66
C VAL A 189 -5.97 4.56 -1.06
N GLY A 190 -6.17 5.49 -0.14
CA GLY A 190 -6.82 6.77 -0.37
C GLY A 190 -5.81 7.90 -0.25
N VAL A 191 -5.78 8.77 -1.25
CA VAL A 191 -4.98 9.99 -1.23
C VAL A 191 -5.95 11.17 -1.21
N ASN A 192 -5.79 12.07 -0.24
CA ASN A 192 -6.68 13.21 -0.04
C ASN A 192 -5.90 14.52 0.02
N GLY A 193 -6.34 15.50 -0.76
CA GLY A 193 -5.77 16.83 -0.82
C GLY A 193 -4.35 16.85 -1.38
N TRP A 194 -4.02 15.94 -2.31
CA TRP A 194 -2.67 15.86 -2.85
C TRP A 194 -2.36 17.08 -3.70
N THR A 195 -1.46 17.93 -3.23
CA THR A 195 -1.02 19.07 -4.04
C THR A 195 0.16 18.66 -4.90
N THR A 196 0.05 18.81 -6.21
CA THR A 196 1.14 18.53 -7.16
C THR A 196 2.14 19.69 -7.22
N THR A 197 3.27 19.47 -7.90
CA THR A 197 4.26 20.54 -8.15
C THR A 197 3.69 21.73 -8.96
N SER A 198 2.63 21.54 -9.75
CA SER A 198 1.91 22.61 -10.45
C SER A 198 0.94 23.39 -9.53
N GLY A 199 0.69 22.88 -8.32
CA GLY A 199 -0.25 23.45 -7.35
C GLY A 199 -1.69 22.94 -7.51
N ASP A 200 -1.92 21.97 -8.39
CA ASP A 200 -3.22 21.33 -8.54
C ASP A 200 -3.48 20.39 -7.36
N VAL A 201 -4.74 20.30 -6.95
CA VAL A 201 -5.15 19.42 -5.84
C VAL A 201 -5.89 18.22 -6.41
N GLU A 202 -5.41 17.03 -6.08
CA GLU A 202 -5.93 15.77 -6.58
C GLU A 202 -6.26 14.81 -5.43
N ASP A 203 -7.36 14.07 -5.61
CA ASP A 203 -7.77 12.97 -4.75
C ASP A 203 -7.77 11.68 -5.58
N TRP A 204 -7.19 10.62 -5.04
CA TRP A 204 -7.16 9.32 -5.72
C TRP A 204 -7.55 8.21 -4.77
N THR A 205 -8.12 7.14 -5.32
CA THR A 205 -8.40 5.95 -4.54
C THR A 205 -8.12 4.70 -5.36
N TYR A 206 -7.47 3.75 -4.72
CA TYR A 206 -7.08 2.46 -5.27
C TYR A 206 -7.57 1.37 -4.34
N ALA A 207 -8.11 0.29 -4.90
CA ALA A 207 -8.42 -0.90 -4.15
C ALA A 207 -7.80 -2.12 -4.83
N TYR A 208 -7.11 -2.93 -4.06
CA TYR A 208 -6.50 -4.18 -4.49
C TYR A 208 -6.98 -5.31 -3.60
N ARG A 209 -7.33 -6.44 -4.20
CA ARG A 209 -7.64 -7.66 -3.46
C ARG A 209 -7.04 -8.85 -4.17
N ARG A 210 -6.42 -9.72 -3.37
CA ARG A 210 -5.97 -11.05 -3.77
C ARG A 210 -6.47 -12.07 -2.76
N THR A 211 -7.44 -12.88 -3.16
CA THR A 211 -8.00 -13.97 -2.33
C THR A 211 -7.80 -15.29 -3.06
N GLY A 212 -7.06 -16.21 -2.45
CA GLY A 212 -6.63 -17.44 -3.12
C GLY A 212 -5.83 -17.12 -4.40
N SER A 213 -6.37 -17.54 -5.54
CA SER A 213 -5.80 -17.30 -6.87
C SER A 213 -6.58 -16.24 -7.68
N LEU A 214 -7.44 -15.42 -7.08
CA LEU A 214 -8.14 -14.37 -7.80
C LEU A 214 -7.53 -13.02 -7.43
N GLY A 215 -7.18 -12.22 -8.43
CA GLY A 215 -6.80 -10.82 -8.28
C GLY A 215 -7.90 -9.88 -8.76
N ASP A 216 -8.11 -8.78 -8.04
CA ASP A 216 -9.00 -7.67 -8.38
C ASP A 216 -8.26 -6.36 -8.07
N PHE A 217 -8.17 -5.47 -9.05
CA PHE A 217 -7.56 -4.15 -8.88
C PHE A 217 -8.51 -3.10 -9.46
N GLN A 218 -8.77 -2.05 -8.69
CA GLN A 218 -9.69 -0.96 -9.05
C GLN A 218 -9.02 0.37 -8.77
N TYR A 219 -9.15 1.31 -9.70
CA TYR A 219 -8.63 2.65 -9.52
C TYR A 219 -9.40 3.67 -10.35
N ARG A 220 -9.31 4.93 -9.90
CA ARG A 220 -9.68 6.10 -10.68
C ARG A 220 -8.44 6.96 -10.86
N THR A 221 -8.22 7.42 -12.09
CA THR A 221 -7.12 8.30 -12.44
C THR A 221 -7.58 9.36 -13.43
N VAL A 222 -6.78 10.40 -13.57
CA VAL A 222 -6.95 11.47 -14.56
C VAL A 222 -5.75 11.39 -15.50
N THR A 223 -5.98 11.27 -16.81
CA THR A 223 -4.89 11.08 -17.76
C THR A 223 -5.21 11.63 -19.14
N ASP A 224 -4.16 11.97 -19.90
CA ASP A 224 -4.25 12.30 -21.32
C ASP A 224 -4.23 10.99 -22.11
N LEU A 225 -5.42 10.55 -22.54
CA LEU A 225 -5.58 9.33 -23.34
C LEU A 225 -5.23 9.53 -24.82
N GLU A 226 -5.18 10.77 -25.32
CA GLU A 226 -4.78 11.06 -26.69
C GLU A 226 -3.25 11.10 -26.83
N GLY A 227 -2.55 11.34 -25.70
CA GLY A 227 -1.09 11.38 -25.62
C GLY A 227 -0.49 12.54 -26.43
N ASP A 228 -1.29 13.56 -26.74
CA ASP A 228 -0.91 14.71 -27.53
C ASP A 228 -0.40 15.88 -26.66
N GLY A 229 -0.42 15.70 -25.33
CA GLY A 229 -0.05 16.70 -24.36
C GLY A 229 -1.11 17.78 -24.17
N SER A 230 -2.36 17.51 -24.56
CA SER A 230 -3.48 18.41 -24.33
C SER A 230 -3.77 18.58 -22.84
N GLU A 231 -4.35 19.74 -22.50
CA GLU A 231 -4.88 19.99 -21.15
C GLU A 231 -6.26 19.31 -20.94
N GLU A 232 -6.79 18.62 -21.95
CA GLU A 232 -8.11 17.97 -21.92
C GLU A 232 -8.02 16.57 -21.29
N LEU A 233 -7.69 16.52 -20.00
CA LEU A 233 -7.55 15.26 -19.27
C LEU A 233 -8.90 14.52 -19.14
N ALA A 234 -8.86 13.20 -19.31
CA ALA A 234 -10.00 12.32 -19.13
C ALA A 234 -9.95 11.63 -17.76
N ASN A 235 -11.11 11.48 -17.13
CA ASN A 235 -11.29 10.66 -15.94
C ASN A 235 -11.45 9.21 -16.37
N VAL A 236 -10.59 8.33 -15.87
CA VAL A 236 -10.56 6.91 -16.20
C VAL A 236 -10.80 6.11 -14.93
N ALA A 237 -11.88 5.32 -14.92
CA ALA A 237 -12.15 4.33 -13.88
C ALA A 237 -11.90 2.94 -14.45
N VAL A 238 -10.94 2.20 -13.92
CA VAL A 238 -10.56 0.88 -14.42
C VAL A 238 -10.74 -0.17 -13.32
N ARG A 239 -11.26 -1.33 -13.72
CA ARG A 239 -11.25 -2.54 -12.90
C ARG A 239 -10.62 -3.69 -13.67
N ASP A 240 -9.57 -4.26 -13.10
CA ASP A 240 -8.91 -5.46 -13.58
C ASP A 240 -9.28 -6.65 -12.71
N ARG A 241 -9.52 -7.80 -13.35
CA ARG A 241 -9.70 -9.10 -12.69
C ARG A 241 -8.86 -10.13 -13.41
N TRP A 242 -8.11 -10.94 -12.67
CA TRP A 242 -7.25 -11.97 -13.27
C TRP A 242 -7.15 -13.23 -12.43
N ILE A 243 -6.80 -14.33 -13.11
CA ILE A 243 -6.40 -15.60 -12.51
C ILE A 243 -4.92 -15.79 -12.87
N PRO A 244 -3.99 -15.90 -11.91
CA PRO A 244 -2.57 -16.14 -12.17
C PRO A 244 -2.36 -17.32 -13.10
N GLY A 245 -1.57 -17.12 -14.15
CA GLY A 245 -1.27 -18.13 -15.16
C GLY A 245 -2.36 -18.38 -16.21
N GLU A 246 -3.54 -17.76 -16.12
CA GLU A 246 -4.62 -17.91 -17.11
C GLU A 246 -4.91 -16.63 -17.90
N GLY A 247 -4.72 -15.46 -17.30
CA GLY A 247 -5.02 -14.16 -17.89
C GLY A 247 -6.13 -13.42 -17.16
N GLY A 248 -6.73 -12.42 -17.81
CA GLY A 248 -7.68 -11.55 -17.14
C GLY A 248 -8.52 -10.68 -18.07
N ARG A 249 -9.25 -9.76 -17.44
CA ARG A 249 -10.14 -8.78 -18.07
C ARG A 249 -10.05 -7.43 -17.36
N SER A 250 -10.02 -6.37 -18.14
CA SER A 250 -10.06 -4.98 -17.72
C SER A 250 -11.34 -4.39 -18.29
N ASP A 251 -12.09 -3.70 -17.45
CA ASP A 251 -13.24 -2.91 -17.85
C ASP A 251 -13.01 -1.48 -17.40
N ALA A 252 -13.01 -0.55 -18.34
CA ALA A 252 -12.78 0.87 -18.12
C ALA A 252 -14.02 1.70 -18.49
N THR A 253 -14.24 2.76 -17.74
CA THR A 253 -15.18 3.84 -18.09
C THR A 253 -14.40 5.14 -18.13
N VAL A 254 -14.48 5.84 -19.26
CA VAL A 254 -13.78 7.09 -19.53
C VAL A 254 -14.82 8.20 -19.69
N THR A 255 -14.58 9.33 -19.04
CA THR A 255 -15.44 10.53 -19.10
C THR A 255 -14.58 11.80 -19.08
N GLY A 256 -15.11 12.92 -19.58
CA GLY A 256 -14.36 14.17 -19.67
C GLY A 256 -13.37 14.18 -20.84
N GLY A 257 -12.44 15.14 -20.82
CA GLY A 257 -11.52 15.40 -21.94
C GLY A 257 -12.24 15.52 -23.28
N ALA A 258 -11.60 14.99 -24.33
CA ALA A 258 -12.16 14.91 -25.68
C ALA A 258 -13.43 14.03 -25.80
N PHE A 259 -13.75 13.20 -24.80
CA PHE A 259 -14.90 12.30 -24.80
C PHE A 259 -16.19 12.95 -24.27
N GLY A 260 -16.08 14.12 -23.62
CA GLY A 260 -17.24 14.86 -23.10
C GLY A 260 -17.99 14.13 -21.97
N GLU A 261 -19.31 14.34 -21.88
CA GLU A 261 -20.15 13.76 -20.83
C GLU A 261 -20.61 12.32 -21.14
N ASP A 262 -20.58 11.89 -22.41
CA ASP A 262 -21.00 10.56 -22.80
C ASP A 262 -19.90 9.55 -22.44
N PRO A 263 -20.16 8.57 -21.55
CA PRO A 263 -19.12 7.66 -21.10
C PRO A 263 -18.65 6.75 -22.23
N TRP A 264 -17.34 6.72 -22.44
CA TRP A 264 -16.67 5.74 -23.28
C TRP A 264 -16.37 4.50 -22.45
N VAL A 265 -17.03 3.38 -22.77
CA VAL A 265 -16.81 2.09 -22.11
C VAL A 265 -15.84 1.28 -22.96
N TRP A 266 -14.75 0.84 -22.35
CA TRP A 266 -13.66 0.12 -23.02
C TRP A 266 -13.31 -1.14 -22.27
N SER A 267 -13.35 -2.29 -22.93
CA SER A 267 -13.05 -3.58 -22.33
C SER A 267 -11.93 -4.28 -23.09
N GLN A 268 -11.00 -4.87 -22.34
CA GLN A 268 -9.92 -5.70 -22.90
C GLN A 268 -9.80 -7.01 -22.11
N CYS A 269 -9.43 -8.08 -22.81
CA CYS A 269 -9.04 -9.34 -22.20
C CYS A 269 -7.64 -9.72 -22.63
N TRP A 270 -6.88 -10.31 -21.72
CA TRP A 270 -5.52 -10.77 -21.98
C TRP A 270 -5.33 -12.22 -21.58
N GLY A 271 -4.35 -12.85 -22.23
CA GLY A 271 -3.87 -14.18 -21.84
C GLY A 271 -2.83 -14.11 -20.71
N PRO A 272 -2.24 -15.25 -20.32
CA PRO A 272 -1.32 -15.35 -19.18
C PRO A 272 -0.12 -14.38 -19.23
N THR A 273 0.33 -14.02 -20.42
CA THR A 273 1.48 -13.14 -20.65
C THR A 273 1.14 -11.66 -20.78
N GLY A 274 -0.12 -11.26 -20.52
CA GLY A 274 -0.59 -9.88 -20.66
C GLY A 274 -0.91 -9.46 -22.10
N ARG A 275 -0.85 -10.39 -23.07
CA ARG A 275 -1.16 -10.12 -24.47
C ARG A 275 -2.65 -9.99 -24.71
N LEU A 276 -3.00 -9.01 -25.54
CA LEU A 276 -4.38 -8.79 -25.94
C LEU A 276 -4.95 -10.02 -26.66
N LEU A 277 -6.10 -10.51 -26.18
CA LEU A 277 -6.89 -11.58 -26.79
C LEU A 277 -8.18 -11.04 -27.41
N TRP A 278 -8.76 -10.05 -26.76
CA TRP A 278 -10.01 -9.43 -27.20
C TRP A 278 -10.12 -7.99 -26.70
N GLN A 279 -10.74 -7.15 -27.52
CA GLN A 279 -11.04 -5.76 -27.19
C GLN A 279 -12.33 -5.32 -27.87
N GLU A 280 -13.11 -4.52 -27.16
CA GLU A 280 -14.21 -3.75 -27.73
C GLU A 280 -14.40 -2.44 -26.97
N ASP A 281 -15.06 -1.48 -27.62
CA ASP A 281 -15.41 -0.22 -26.99
C ASP A 281 -16.74 0.33 -27.51
N SER A 282 -17.41 1.15 -26.70
CA SER A 282 -18.78 1.63 -26.97
C SER A 282 -18.88 2.68 -28.08
N LEU A 283 -17.77 3.30 -28.47
CA LEU A 283 -17.73 4.39 -29.45
C LEU A 283 -17.02 4.00 -30.75
N ALA A 284 -16.55 2.75 -30.85
CA ALA A 284 -15.73 2.25 -31.94
C ALA A 284 -14.50 3.13 -32.24
N ILE A 285 -13.90 3.68 -31.17
CA ILE A 285 -12.65 4.46 -31.24
C ILE A 285 -11.48 3.51 -31.52
N THR A 286 -11.52 2.32 -30.91
CA THR A 286 -10.49 1.30 -31.05
C THR A 286 -10.93 0.21 -32.04
N GLU A 287 -9.96 -0.44 -32.68
CA GLU A 287 -10.28 -1.60 -33.52
C GLU A 287 -10.73 -2.76 -32.64
N GLN A 288 -11.85 -3.39 -33.02
CA GLN A 288 -12.30 -4.60 -32.35
C GLN A 288 -11.32 -5.74 -32.65
N VAL A 289 -10.75 -6.33 -31.59
CA VAL A 289 -9.81 -7.45 -31.70
C VAL A 289 -10.47 -8.71 -31.14
N GLY A 290 -10.25 -9.85 -31.81
CA GLY A 290 -10.56 -11.18 -31.27
C GLY A 290 -12.05 -11.46 -31.03
N VAL A 291 -12.34 -12.33 -30.04
CA VAL A 291 -13.71 -12.71 -29.65
C VAL A 291 -13.85 -12.77 -28.13
N ALA A 292 -14.96 -12.27 -27.59
CA ALA A 292 -15.22 -12.19 -26.14
C ALA A 292 -15.16 -13.56 -25.45
N ALA A 293 -15.44 -14.65 -26.16
CA ALA A 293 -15.36 -16.01 -25.63
C ALA A 293 -13.93 -16.46 -25.27
N ALA A 294 -12.89 -15.70 -25.66
CA ALA A 294 -11.52 -15.95 -25.27
C ALA A 294 -11.16 -15.39 -23.87
N CYS A 295 -12.04 -14.59 -23.27
CA CYS A 295 -11.82 -13.99 -21.96
C CYS A 295 -11.92 -15.01 -20.82
N ALA A 296 -11.04 -14.90 -19.82
CA ALA A 296 -11.20 -15.62 -18.54
C ALA A 296 -12.45 -15.15 -17.78
N PHE A 297 -12.89 -13.90 -18.01
CA PHE A 297 -14.09 -13.32 -17.42
C PHE A 297 -15.05 -12.85 -18.52
N THR A 298 -16.29 -13.35 -18.51
CA THR A 298 -17.27 -13.02 -19.56
C THR A 298 -18.05 -11.74 -19.27
N ASP A 299 -18.24 -11.42 -17.99
CA ASP A 299 -19.10 -10.32 -17.57
C ASP A 299 -18.28 -9.03 -17.43
N VAL A 300 -18.82 -7.91 -17.89
CA VAL A 300 -18.30 -6.57 -17.59
C VAL A 300 -18.43 -6.33 -16.08
N ALA A 301 -17.40 -5.77 -15.46
CA ALA A 301 -17.49 -5.29 -14.08
C ALA A 301 -16.86 -3.92 -13.94
N GLY A 302 -17.67 -2.91 -13.60
CA GLY A 302 -17.16 -1.59 -13.25
C GLY A 302 -16.51 -1.56 -11.87
N VAL A 303 -15.86 -0.42 -11.60
CA VAL A 303 -15.37 -0.05 -10.27
C VAL A 303 -16.55 0.06 -9.30
N ASP A 304 -16.50 -0.69 -8.20
CA ASP A 304 -17.60 -0.83 -7.23
C ASP A 304 -17.18 -0.66 -5.77
N ARG A 305 -15.88 -0.55 -5.51
CA ARG A 305 -15.32 -0.55 -4.16
C ARG A 305 -14.80 0.80 -3.67
N ILE A 306 -14.43 1.67 -4.60
CA ILE A 306 -13.87 2.99 -4.35
C ILE A 306 -14.82 4.08 -4.81
#